data_AF-A0A833G8U9-F1
#
_entry.id   AF-A0A833G8U9-F1
#
_cell.length_a   1.000
_cell.length_b   1.000
_cell.length_c   1.000
_cell.angle_alpha   90.00
_cell.angle_beta   90.00
_cell.angle_gamma   90.00
#
_symmetry.space_group_name_H-M   'P 1'
#
loop_
_entity.id
_entity.type
_entity.pdbx_description
1 polymer ?
#
loop_
_entity_poly.entity_id
_entity_poly.type
_entity_poly.pdbx_seq_one_letter_code
_entity_poly.pdbx_strand_id
1 'polypeptide(L)'
;MSDRDAGQTTGRVPADGRSRGGRRLSFRLGGIGPLRRLSARIDAVRLRIAAGFEREMEAGRGFLWLPVCLGVGIVVYFALPREPSLPALAGLTVLLGAMAWRARRRVVLVRALIALAAIAAGMTVIKLRTDQAAAPVLARETTATVTGWVAGVDAASAGGVRLILRVVRIERLPPEATPGLVRVTVRSKGQGIAVGDGLTLLARLSPPSGPVIPGGYDFARAAFYDGIGAIGFAYGAPKPAAI
;
A
#
# COMPACT_ATOMS: atom_id res chain seq x y z
N MET A 1 -86.71 6.30 17.06
CA MET A 1 -87.72 5.97 16.04
C MET A 1 -86.96 5.39 14.85
N SER A 2 -86.35 4.21 14.99
CA SER A 2 -86.88 2.84 14.79
C SER A 2 -87.59 2.60 13.47
N ASP A 3 -86.95 1.72 12.69
CA ASP A 3 -87.48 0.66 11.81
C ASP A 3 -87.90 0.93 10.35
N ARG A 4 -87.23 0.14 9.47
CA ARG A 4 -87.76 -0.69 8.36
C ARG A 4 -88.32 0.02 7.11
N ASP A 5 -88.24 -0.50 5.89
CA ASP A 5 -87.83 -1.81 5.37
C ASP A 5 -87.55 -1.70 3.85
N ALA A 6 -86.70 -2.61 3.38
CA ALA A 6 -86.79 -3.43 2.16
C ALA A 6 -87.43 -2.94 0.84
N GLY A 7 -86.77 -3.25 -0.28
CA GLY A 7 -87.39 -3.28 -1.61
C GLY A 7 -86.41 -3.42 -2.78
N GLN A 8 -85.95 -4.64 -3.04
CA GLN A 8 -85.09 -5.04 -4.17
C GLN A 8 -85.79 -4.97 -5.54
N THR A 9 -84.96 -5.16 -6.60
CA THR A 9 -85.24 -5.67 -7.97
C THR A 9 -85.59 -4.59 -9.00
N THR A 10 -85.12 -4.56 -10.25
CA THR A 10 -84.38 -5.48 -11.14
C THR A 10 -83.74 -4.56 -12.20
N GLY A 11 -82.50 -4.73 -12.65
CA GLY A 11 -82.23 -5.60 -13.79
C GLY A 11 -81.38 -4.93 -14.88
N ARG A 12 -80.39 -5.70 -15.34
CA ARG A 12 -79.69 -5.70 -16.65
C ARG A 12 -78.60 -4.67 -16.97
N VAL A 13 -77.39 -5.20 -16.81
CA VAL A 13 -76.16 -4.99 -17.59
C VAL A 13 -76.35 -5.47 -19.05
N PRO A 14 -75.72 -4.83 -20.06
CA PRO A 14 -74.51 -5.40 -20.71
C PRO A 14 -73.36 -4.37 -20.75
N ALA A 15 -72.12 -4.71 -20.36
CA ALA A 15 -71.08 -5.39 -21.16
C ALA A 15 -70.55 -4.49 -22.30
N ASP A 16 -69.26 -4.38 -22.61
CA ASP A 16 -67.99 -4.83 -22.06
C ASP A 16 -66.95 -3.94 -22.77
N GLY A 17 -66.10 -3.25 -22.02
CA GLY A 17 -65.16 -2.26 -22.53
C GLY A 17 -63.76 -2.48 -21.97
N ARG A 18 -63.21 -3.69 -22.16
CA ARG A 18 -61.83 -4.00 -21.80
C ARG A 18 -60.82 -3.23 -22.65
N SER A 19 -60.36 -2.07 -22.17
CA SER A 19 -59.07 -1.52 -22.57
C SER A 19 -57.99 -1.95 -21.57
N ARG A 20 -57.26 -3.01 -21.90
CA ARG A 20 -56.01 -3.40 -21.22
C ARG A 20 -54.93 -2.35 -21.51
N GLY A 21 -54.88 -1.29 -20.68
CA GLY A 21 -53.76 -0.36 -20.62
C GLY A 21 -52.59 -0.99 -19.88
N GLY A 22 -51.74 -1.74 -20.60
CA GLY A 22 -50.50 -2.28 -20.07
C GLY A 22 -49.55 -1.15 -19.64
N ARG A 23 -49.47 -0.90 -18.33
CA ARG A 23 -48.41 -0.08 -17.73
C ARG A 23 -47.08 -0.79 -17.96
N ARG A 24 -46.36 -0.40 -19.02
CA ARG A 24 -44.96 -0.76 -19.20
C ARG A 24 -44.15 -0.04 -18.13
N LEU A 25 -43.82 -0.76 -17.06
CA LEU A 25 -42.75 -0.40 -16.12
C LEU A 25 -41.43 -0.41 -16.90
N SER A 26 -41.06 0.73 -17.48
CA SER A 26 -39.73 0.94 -18.02
C SER A 26 -38.76 1.07 -16.83
N PHE A 27 -38.22 -0.06 -16.39
CA PHE A 27 -37.02 -0.08 -15.56
C PHE A 27 -35.87 0.51 -16.38
N ARG A 28 -35.60 1.82 -16.22
CA ARG A 28 -34.33 2.40 -16.66
C ARG A 28 -33.23 1.77 -15.82
N LEU A 29 -32.48 0.84 -16.40
CA LEU A 29 -31.17 0.42 -15.93
C LEU A 29 -30.19 1.60 -16.02
N GLY A 30 -30.29 2.53 -15.06
CA GLY A 30 -29.27 3.52 -14.80
C GLY A 30 -28.18 2.90 -13.93
N GLY A 31 -27.01 2.60 -14.50
CA GLY A 31 -25.95 1.99 -13.68
C GLY A 31 -24.64 1.56 -14.33
N ILE A 32 -24.16 2.21 -15.39
CA ILE A 32 -22.77 2.01 -15.89
C ILE A 32 -21.99 3.35 -15.98
N GLY A 33 -22.42 4.34 -15.21
CA GLY A 33 -21.87 5.70 -15.23
C GLY A 33 -20.47 5.88 -14.62
N PRO A 34 -20.16 5.32 -13.43
CA PRO A 34 -18.90 5.65 -12.75
C PRO A 34 -17.68 4.94 -13.37
N LEU A 35 -17.83 3.67 -13.76
CA LEU A 35 -16.73 2.89 -14.34
C LEU A 35 -16.31 3.41 -15.73
N ARG A 36 -17.27 3.84 -16.55
CA ARG A 36 -17.01 4.41 -17.88
C ARG A 36 -16.41 5.83 -17.82
N ARG A 37 -16.70 6.59 -16.76
CA ARG A 37 -16.05 7.89 -16.49
C ARG A 37 -14.62 7.70 -15.98
N LEU A 38 -14.35 6.64 -15.23
CA LEU A 38 -13.00 6.31 -14.76
C LEU A 38 -12.11 5.83 -15.92
N SER A 39 -12.61 4.95 -16.79
CA SER A 39 -11.86 4.49 -17.97
C SER A 39 -11.54 5.65 -18.93
N ALA A 40 -12.51 6.52 -19.19
CA ALA A 40 -12.30 7.72 -20.03
C ALA A 40 -11.26 8.68 -19.44
N ARG A 41 -11.17 8.79 -18.10
CA ARG A 41 -10.13 9.59 -17.43
C ARG A 41 -8.75 8.95 -17.55
N ILE A 42 -8.66 7.62 -17.43
CA ILE A 42 -7.40 6.88 -17.64
C ILE A 42 -6.91 7.05 -19.08
N ASP A 43 -7.81 6.92 -20.05
CA ASP A 43 -7.47 7.07 -21.47
C ASP A 43 -7.08 8.51 -21.80
N ALA A 44 -7.76 9.51 -21.23
CA ALA A 44 -7.37 10.91 -21.37
C ALA A 44 -5.98 11.20 -20.76
N VAL A 45 -5.65 10.60 -19.61
CA VAL A 45 -4.32 10.71 -19.01
C VAL A 45 -3.27 10.03 -19.90
N ARG A 46 -3.54 8.83 -20.41
CA ARG A 46 -2.64 8.12 -21.34
C ARG A 46 -2.34 8.92 -22.60
N LEU A 47 -3.37 9.51 -23.21
CA LEU A 47 -3.22 10.35 -24.41
C LEU A 47 -2.42 11.62 -24.11
N ARG A 48 -2.60 12.23 -22.94
CA ARG A 48 -1.82 13.41 -22.52
C ARG A 48 -0.35 13.05 -22.24
N ILE A 49 -0.10 11.88 -21.65
CA ILE A 49 1.25 11.34 -21.43
C ILE A 49 1.93 11.06 -22.77
N ALA A 50 1.25 10.40 -23.72
CA ALA A 50 1.78 10.12 -25.05
C ALA A 50 2.06 11.40 -25.84
N ALA A 51 1.12 12.34 -25.86
CA ALA A 51 1.31 13.63 -26.52
C ALA A 51 2.39 14.49 -25.83
N GLY A 52 2.60 14.33 -24.52
CA GLY A 52 3.73 14.93 -23.81
C GLY A 52 5.06 14.27 -24.16
N PHE A 53 5.09 12.95 -24.32
CA PHE A 53 6.27 12.20 -24.72
C PHE A 53 6.77 12.63 -26.09
N GLU A 54 5.87 12.72 -27.07
CA GLU A 54 6.20 13.16 -28.43
C GLU A 54 6.76 14.59 -28.44
N ARG A 55 6.08 15.54 -27.77
CA ARG A 55 6.52 16.93 -27.65
C ARG A 55 7.90 17.08 -27.00
N GLU A 56 8.15 16.34 -25.92
CA GLU A 56 9.42 16.38 -25.21
C GLU A 56 10.55 15.69 -26.00
N MET A 57 10.23 14.64 -26.76
CA MET A 57 11.16 13.98 -27.68
C MET A 57 11.57 14.89 -28.85
N GLU A 58 10.62 15.64 -29.43
CA GLU A 58 10.85 16.63 -30.48
C GLU A 58 11.68 17.81 -29.96
N ALA A 59 11.44 18.24 -28.72
CA ALA A 59 12.18 19.31 -28.07
C ALA A 59 13.58 18.88 -27.54
N GLY A 60 14.01 17.64 -27.78
CA GLY A 60 15.31 17.12 -27.32
C GLY A 60 15.39 16.84 -25.81
N ARG A 61 14.27 16.93 -25.08
CA ARG A 61 14.20 16.78 -23.62
C ARG A 61 13.81 15.37 -23.17
N GLY A 62 14.19 14.37 -23.95
CA GLY A 62 13.93 12.95 -23.66
C GLY A 62 14.42 12.43 -22.31
N PHE A 63 15.42 13.11 -21.74
CA PHE A 63 15.95 12.82 -20.41
C PHE A 63 14.89 12.88 -19.30
N LEU A 64 13.86 13.72 -19.44
CA LEU A 64 12.78 13.87 -18.45
C LEU A 64 11.92 12.62 -18.27
N TRP A 65 11.99 11.66 -19.19
CA TRP A 65 11.27 10.39 -19.10
C TRP A 65 12.03 9.30 -18.36
N LEU A 66 13.34 9.48 -18.10
CA LEU A 66 14.13 8.49 -17.37
C LEU A 66 13.59 8.24 -15.94
N PRO A 67 13.23 9.25 -15.13
CA PRO A 67 12.64 9.00 -13.82
C PRO A 67 11.30 8.25 -13.89
N VAL A 68 10.53 8.47 -14.95
CA VAL A 68 9.26 7.75 -15.18
C VAL A 68 9.53 6.28 -15.48
N CYS A 69 10.46 5.98 -16.40
CA CYS A 69 10.89 4.62 -16.69
C CYS A 69 11.46 3.90 -15.45
N LEU A 70 12.27 4.61 -14.65
CA LEU A 70 12.79 4.11 -13.39
C LEU A 70 11.65 3.76 -12.41
N GLY A 71 10.69 4.65 -12.24
CA GLY A 71 9.50 4.44 -11.40
C GLY A 71 8.64 3.26 -11.87
N VAL A 72 8.48 3.09 -13.18
CA VAL A 72 7.81 1.91 -13.76
C VAL A 72 8.56 0.62 -13.38
N GLY A 73 9.89 0.63 -13.44
CA GLY A 73 10.72 -0.49 -12.96
C GLY A 73 10.45 -0.85 -11.50
N ILE A 74 10.36 0.15 -10.62
CA ILE A 74 10.04 -0.08 -9.20
C ILE A 74 8.65 -0.72 -9.03
N VAL A 75 7.64 -0.24 -9.77
CA VAL A 75 6.29 -0.83 -9.71
C VAL A 75 6.29 -2.26 -10.23
N VAL A 76 6.99 -2.53 -11.34
CA VAL A 76 7.12 -3.88 -11.90
C VAL A 76 7.76 -4.84 -10.90
N TYR A 77 8.81 -4.40 -10.18
CA TYR A 77 9.45 -5.21 -9.15
C TYR A 77 8.46 -5.71 -8.09
N PHE A 78 7.57 -4.85 -7.59
CA PHE A 78 6.56 -5.24 -6.61
C PHE A 78 5.39 -6.07 -7.19
N ALA A 79 5.22 -6.05 -8.51
CA ALA A 79 4.23 -6.88 -9.19
C ALA A 79 4.75 -8.31 -9.46
N LEU A 80 6.05 -8.55 -9.34
CA LEU A 80 6.63 -9.87 -9.54
C LEU A 80 6.26 -10.83 -8.39
N PRO A 81 5.79 -12.06 -8.69
CA PRO A 81 5.44 -13.04 -7.65
C PRO A 81 6.63 -13.54 -6.81
N ARG A 82 7.84 -13.43 -7.37
CA ARG A 82 9.07 -13.92 -6.76
C ARG A 82 10.15 -12.86 -6.87
N GLU A 83 10.94 -12.72 -5.81
CA GLU A 83 12.07 -11.81 -5.83
C GLU A 83 13.10 -12.21 -6.90
N PRO A 84 13.39 -11.32 -7.87
CA PRO A 84 14.46 -11.55 -8.83
C PRO A 84 15.83 -11.47 -8.14
N SER A 85 16.80 -12.22 -8.64
CA SER A 85 18.16 -12.14 -8.11
C SER A 85 18.81 -10.81 -8.50
N LEU A 86 19.45 -10.17 -7.52
CA LEU A 86 20.20 -8.93 -7.72
C LEU A 86 21.21 -9.01 -8.89
N PRO A 87 22.06 -10.07 -9.01
CA PRO A 87 22.99 -10.16 -10.13
C PRO A 87 22.29 -10.27 -11.49
N ALA A 88 21.11 -10.89 -11.58
CA ALA A 88 20.36 -10.97 -12.83
C ALA A 88 19.82 -9.59 -13.25
N LEU A 89 19.28 -8.82 -12.31
CA LEU A 89 18.80 -7.45 -12.58
C LEU A 89 19.94 -6.50 -12.95
N ALA A 90 21.05 -6.56 -12.21
CA ALA A 90 22.25 -5.78 -12.52
C ALA A 90 22.83 -6.14 -13.89
N GLY A 91 22.95 -7.44 -14.18
CA GLY A 91 23.41 -7.95 -15.48
C GLY A 91 22.51 -7.51 -16.64
N LEU A 92 21.19 -7.58 -16.47
CA LEU A 92 20.22 -7.11 -17.46
C LEU A 92 20.37 -5.61 -17.72
N THR A 93 20.52 -4.81 -16.66
CA THR A 93 20.70 -3.36 -16.77
C THR A 93 21.96 -3.01 -17.57
N VAL A 94 23.09 -3.66 -17.24
CA VAL A 94 24.36 -3.46 -17.95
C VAL A 94 24.27 -3.92 -19.40
N LEU A 95 23.66 -5.08 -19.66
CA LEU A 95 23.49 -5.62 -21.02
C LEU A 95 22.69 -4.65 -21.90
N LEU A 96 21.56 -4.14 -21.39
CA LEU A 96 20.72 -3.18 -22.13
C LEU A 96 21.45 -1.86 -22.38
N GLY A 97 22.21 -1.37 -21.40
CA GLY A 97 23.07 -0.19 -21.57
C GLY A 97 24.14 -0.40 -22.64
N ALA A 98 24.81 -1.56 -22.64
CA ALA A 98 25.81 -1.93 -23.64
C ALA A 98 25.21 -2.07 -25.05
N MET A 99 24.01 -2.65 -25.15
CA MET A 99 23.26 -2.72 -26.41
C MET A 99 22.88 -1.33 -26.91
N ALA A 100 22.44 -0.43 -26.04
CA ALA A 100 22.14 0.95 -26.39
C ALA A 100 23.37 1.67 -26.94
N TRP A 101 24.53 1.50 -26.28
CA TRP A 101 25.80 2.05 -26.72
C TRP A 101 26.21 1.55 -28.10
N ARG A 102 26.12 0.23 -28.35
CA ARG A 102 26.44 -0.37 -29.64
C ARG A 102 25.46 0.08 -30.75
N ALA A 103 24.20 0.29 -30.40
CA ALA A 103 23.15 0.73 -31.31
C ALA A 103 23.13 2.25 -31.54
N ARG A 104 24.08 3.03 -31.00
CA ARG A 104 24.08 4.52 -30.98
C ARG A 104 23.75 5.24 -32.29
N ARG A 105 23.96 4.60 -33.44
CA ARG A 105 23.64 5.16 -34.77
C ARG A 105 22.15 5.02 -35.16
N ARG A 106 21.36 4.23 -34.44
CA ARG A 106 19.93 3.98 -34.69
C ARG A 106 19.09 4.64 -33.60
N VAL A 107 18.69 5.89 -33.83
CA VAL A 107 18.04 6.76 -32.82
C VAL A 107 16.83 6.10 -32.14
N VAL A 108 15.93 5.48 -32.90
CA VAL A 108 14.73 4.83 -32.36
C VAL A 108 15.09 3.65 -31.45
N LEU A 109 16.02 2.80 -31.91
CA LEU A 109 16.45 1.62 -31.15
C LEU A 109 17.16 2.00 -29.85
N VAL A 110 18.01 3.03 -29.90
CA VAL A 110 18.72 3.55 -28.70
C VAL A 110 17.73 4.05 -27.67
N ARG A 111 16.71 4.83 -28.08
CA ARG A 111 15.67 5.34 -27.18
C ARG A 111 14.92 4.20 -26.47
N ALA A 112 14.52 3.17 -27.23
CA ALA A 112 13.85 2.00 -26.66
C ALA A 112 14.75 1.23 -25.68
N LEU A 113 16.02 1.01 -26.03
CA LEU A 113 16.98 0.32 -25.17
C LEU A 113 17.30 1.11 -23.90
N ILE A 114 17.43 2.44 -23.98
CA ILE A 114 17.62 3.30 -22.81
C ILE A 114 16.40 3.26 -21.89
N ALA A 115 15.18 3.32 -22.45
CA ALA A 115 13.96 3.22 -21.66
C ALA A 115 13.88 1.87 -20.93
N LEU A 116 14.19 0.77 -21.61
CA LEU A 116 14.21 -0.56 -21.02
C LEU A 116 15.33 -0.71 -19.97
N ALA A 117 16.51 -0.13 -20.24
CA ALA A 117 17.62 -0.08 -19.28
C ALA A 117 17.24 0.72 -18.03
N ALA A 118 16.52 1.84 -18.17
CA ALA A 118 16.03 2.64 -17.04
C ALA A 118 15.00 1.87 -16.19
N ILE A 119 14.11 1.10 -16.81
CA ILE A 119 13.19 0.19 -16.10
C ILE A 119 13.98 -0.88 -15.33
N ALA A 120 14.95 -1.54 -15.98
CA ALA A 120 15.81 -2.53 -15.33
C ALA A 120 16.65 -1.93 -14.19
N ALA A 121 17.16 -0.72 -14.37
CA ALA A 121 17.86 0.02 -13.33
C ALA A 121 16.94 0.32 -12.14
N GLY A 122 15.69 0.73 -12.39
CA GLY A 122 14.69 0.94 -11.34
C GLY A 122 14.42 -0.33 -10.51
N MET A 123 14.26 -1.48 -11.16
CA MET A 123 14.15 -2.78 -10.49
C MET A 123 15.40 -3.10 -9.65
N THR A 124 16.59 -2.82 -10.20
CA THR A 124 17.87 -3.07 -9.51
C THR A 124 18.00 -2.21 -8.26
N VAL A 125 17.68 -0.92 -8.36
CA VAL A 125 17.74 0.04 -7.25
C VAL A 125 16.80 -0.35 -6.12
N ILE A 126 15.55 -0.71 -6.43
CA ILE A 126 14.61 -1.14 -5.37
C ILE A 126 15.02 -2.48 -4.76
N LYS A 127 15.59 -3.42 -5.54
CA LYS A 127 16.13 -4.67 -4.98
C LYS A 127 17.26 -4.39 -3.99
N LEU A 128 18.23 -3.54 -4.35
CA LEU A 128 19.29 -3.09 -3.45
C LEU A 128 18.73 -2.46 -2.17
N ARG A 129 17.73 -1.59 -2.31
CA ARG A 129 17.07 -0.96 -1.16
C ARG A 129 16.35 -1.99 -0.29
N THR A 130 15.70 -2.98 -0.89
CA THR A 130 15.01 -4.07 -0.19
C THR A 130 16.00 -4.90 0.61
N ASP A 131 17.13 -5.26 0.00
CA ASP A 131 18.18 -6.05 0.66
C ASP A 131 18.85 -5.26 1.81
N GLN A 132 19.04 -3.95 1.64
CA GLN A 132 19.56 -3.08 2.70
C GLN A 132 18.56 -2.85 3.84
N ALA A 133 17.26 -2.87 3.55
CA ALA A 133 16.21 -2.70 4.55
C ALA A 133 15.93 -3.98 5.34
N ALA A 134 16.50 -5.13 4.94
CA ALA A 134 16.31 -6.42 5.59
C ALA A 134 16.89 -6.41 7.02
N ALA A 135 16.05 -5.99 7.98
CA ALA A 135 16.33 -6.08 9.40
C ALA A 135 15.76 -7.39 9.98
N PRO A 136 16.35 -7.94 11.06
CA PRO A 136 15.76 -9.07 11.77
C PRO A 136 14.32 -8.76 12.20
N VAL A 137 13.37 -9.60 11.76
CA VAL A 137 11.96 -9.53 12.15
C VAL A 137 11.69 -10.62 13.18
N LEU A 138 10.89 -10.30 14.20
CA LEU A 138 10.52 -11.25 15.24
C LEU A 138 9.76 -12.45 14.64
N ALA A 139 10.25 -13.67 14.85
CA ALA A 139 9.67 -14.86 14.23
C ALA A 139 8.28 -15.25 14.79
N ARG A 140 8.03 -14.97 16.07
CA ARG A 140 6.79 -15.37 16.77
C ARG A 140 6.42 -14.38 17.84
N GLU A 141 5.13 -14.31 18.16
CA GLU A 141 4.68 -13.53 19.30
C GLU A 141 5.39 -13.95 20.58
N THR A 142 5.96 -12.98 21.29
CA THR A 142 6.72 -13.23 22.51
C THR A 142 6.46 -12.09 23.48
N THR A 143 6.17 -12.44 24.74
CA THR A 143 6.17 -11.47 25.84
C THR A 143 7.54 -11.47 26.46
N ALA A 144 8.28 -10.37 26.41
CA ALA A 144 9.64 -10.27 26.94
C ALA A 144 9.94 -8.86 27.44
N THR A 145 10.95 -8.75 28.31
CA THR A 145 11.50 -7.46 28.69
C THR A 145 12.37 -6.93 27.56
N VAL A 146 12.09 -5.70 27.15
CA VAL A 146 12.81 -4.98 26.09
C VAL A 146 13.54 -3.82 26.73
N THR A 147 14.85 -3.75 26.45
CA THR A 147 15.71 -2.64 26.86
C THR A 147 16.26 -1.96 25.62
N GLY A 148 16.15 -0.63 25.57
CA GLY A 148 16.60 0.13 24.42
C GLY A 148 16.46 1.64 24.58
N TRP A 149 16.92 2.34 23.57
CA TRP A 149 16.88 3.80 23.48
C TRP A 149 15.63 4.26 22.76
N VAL A 150 15.01 5.32 23.23
CA VAL A 150 13.89 5.94 22.52
C VAL A 150 14.40 6.63 21.26
N ALA A 151 14.06 6.09 20.09
CA ALA A 151 14.38 6.67 18.79
C ALA A 151 13.28 7.62 18.28
N GLY A 152 12.04 7.47 18.76
CA GLY A 152 10.91 8.30 18.36
C GLY A 152 9.73 8.16 19.32
N VAL A 153 8.93 9.22 19.40
CA VAL A 153 7.76 9.33 20.27
C VAL A 153 6.60 9.89 19.46
N ASP A 154 5.56 9.09 19.26
CA ASP A 154 4.34 9.46 18.55
C ASP A 154 3.12 9.37 19.49
N ALA A 155 2.08 10.18 19.22
CA ALA A 155 0.82 10.07 19.94
C ALA A 155 0.04 8.81 19.49
N ALA A 156 -0.47 8.02 20.43
CA ALA A 156 -1.31 6.87 20.11
C ALA A 156 -2.78 7.28 19.96
N SER A 157 -3.46 6.78 18.93
CA SER A 157 -4.86 7.12 18.63
C SER A 157 -5.86 6.74 19.72
N ALA A 158 -5.56 5.71 20.53
CA ALA A 158 -6.43 5.20 21.60
C ALA A 158 -6.11 5.76 22.99
N GLY A 159 -5.35 6.87 23.06
CA GLY A 159 -4.80 7.39 24.30
C GLY A 159 -3.52 6.64 24.71
N GLY A 160 -2.50 7.40 25.13
CA GLY A 160 -1.16 6.90 25.41
C GLY A 160 -0.14 7.35 24.37
N VAL A 161 1.02 6.68 24.37
CA VAL A 161 2.18 7.06 23.57
C VAL A 161 2.72 5.85 22.82
N ARG A 162 3.04 6.03 21.54
CA ARG A 162 3.70 5.04 20.69
C ARG A 162 5.19 5.37 20.64
N LEU A 163 5.99 4.47 21.20
CA LEU A 163 7.44 4.61 21.25
C LEU A 163 8.07 3.77 20.14
N ILE A 164 9.05 4.33 19.45
CA ILE A 164 9.97 3.59 18.60
C ILE A 164 11.24 3.41 19.42
N LEU A 165 11.57 2.17 19.77
CA LEU A 165 12.73 1.82 20.56
C LEU A 165 13.81 1.23 19.65
N ARG A 166 15.02 1.79 19.71
CA ARG A 166 16.24 1.15 19.24
C ARG A 166 16.67 0.14 20.28
N VAL A 167 16.45 -1.13 19.97
CA VAL A 167 16.61 -2.21 20.92
C VAL A 167 18.08 -2.49 21.13
N VAL A 168 18.47 -2.60 22.40
CA VAL A 168 19.79 -3.08 22.81
C VAL A 168 19.69 -4.55 23.20
N ARG A 169 18.61 -4.94 23.87
CA ARG A 169 18.40 -6.33 24.30
C ARG A 169 16.92 -6.66 24.39
N ILE A 170 16.58 -7.88 24.00
CA ILE A 170 15.29 -8.53 24.30
C ILE A 170 15.61 -9.80 25.08
N GLU A 171 14.97 -9.99 26.22
CA GLU A 171 15.11 -11.24 26.96
C GLU A 171 14.67 -12.45 26.12
N ARG A 172 15.44 -13.55 26.20
CA ARG A 172 15.20 -14.81 25.48
C ARG A 172 15.32 -14.73 23.96
N LEU A 173 15.92 -13.67 23.43
CA LEU A 173 16.33 -13.58 22.02
C LEU A 173 17.86 -13.44 21.91
N PRO A 174 18.51 -14.19 21.01
CA PRO A 174 19.92 -13.98 20.71
C PRO A 174 20.11 -12.66 19.92
N PRO A 175 21.31 -12.06 19.95
CA PRO A 175 21.57 -10.79 19.27
C PRO A 175 21.22 -10.78 17.78
N GLU A 176 21.44 -11.90 17.09
CA GLU A 176 21.22 -12.04 15.64
C GLU A 176 19.73 -12.04 15.28
N ALA A 177 18.87 -12.47 16.20
CA ALA A 177 17.42 -12.48 16.03
C ALA A 177 16.76 -11.22 16.60
N THR A 178 17.52 -10.34 17.26
CA THR A 178 17.00 -9.14 17.92
C THR A 178 16.70 -8.05 16.88
N PRO A 179 15.44 -7.61 16.73
CA PRO A 179 15.10 -6.52 15.84
C PRO A 179 15.81 -5.22 16.21
N GLY A 180 16.32 -4.47 15.23
CA GLY A 180 16.98 -3.19 15.49
C GLY A 180 16.02 -2.12 16.02
N LEU A 181 14.81 -2.04 15.47
CA LEU A 181 13.75 -1.14 15.92
C LEU A 181 12.48 -1.90 16.28
N VAL A 182 11.87 -1.51 17.40
CA VAL A 182 10.60 -2.06 17.88
C VAL A 182 9.63 -0.93 18.21
N ARG A 183 8.40 -1.04 17.71
CA ARG A 183 7.35 -0.05 17.94
C ARG A 183 6.41 -0.55 19.03
N VAL A 184 6.43 0.07 20.20
CA VAL A 184 5.63 -0.32 21.37
C VAL A 184 4.63 0.77 21.71
N THR A 185 3.36 0.40 21.86
CA THR A 185 2.32 1.29 22.37
C THR A 185 2.24 1.17 23.90
N VAL A 186 2.38 2.28 24.60
CA VAL A 186 2.28 2.40 26.05
C VAL A 186 1.01 3.15 26.38
N ARG A 187 0.14 2.57 27.24
CA ARG A 187 -1.14 3.19 27.62
C ARG A 187 -0.99 4.35 28.61
N SER A 188 0.13 4.42 29.34
CA SER A 188 0.44 5.57 30.19
C SER A 188 0.61 6.84 29.34
N LYS A 189 0.32 8.02 29.91
CA LYS A 189 0.43 9.32 29.22
C LYS A 189 1.87 9.68 28.79
N GLY A 190 2.87 8.82 29.04
CA GLY A 190 4.25 8.98 28.58
C GLY A 190 4.90 10.30 29.02
N GLN A 191 4.39 10.92 30.08
CA GLN A 191 4.91 12.17 30.60
C GLN A 191 6.37 11.95 31.03
N GLY A 192 7.28 12.73 30.45
CA GLY A 192 8.71 12.66 30.75
C GLY A 192 9.53 11.67 29.92
N ILE A 193 8.98 11.08 28.85
CA ILE A 193 9.76 10.26 27.91
C ILE A 193 10.17 11.12 26.71
N ALA A 194 11.48 11.29 26.52
CA ALA A 194 12.07 12.00 25.40
C ALA A 194 12.85 11.06 24.48
N VAL A 195 13.09 11.52 23.25
CA VAL A 195 14.02 10.85 22.33
C VAL A 195 15.42 10.91 22.93
N GLY A 196 16.12 9.77 22.95
CA GLY A 196 17.42 9.62 23.59
C GLY A 196 17.38 8.97 24.97
N ASP A 197 16.21 8.81 25.59
CA ASP A 197 16.11 8.16 26.89
C ASP A 197 16.34 6.65 26.79
N GLY A 198 17.06 6.09 27.76
CA GLY A 198 17.20 4.64 27.96
C GLY A 198 16.02 4.11 28.76
N LEU A 199 15.27 3.15 28.19
CA LEU A 199 14.09 2.57 28.83
C LEU A 199 14.16 1.04 28.87
N THR A 200 13.60 0.48 29.94
CA THR A 200 13.30 -0.95 30.06
C THR A 200 11.81 -1.12 30.34
N LEU A 201 11.16 -1.99 29.56
CA LEU A 201 9.74 -2.27 29.72
C LEU A 201 9.39 -3.72 29.38
N LEU A 202 8.37 -4.24 30.04
CA LEU A 202 7.77 -5.53 29.71
C LEU A 202 6.71 -5.33 28.62
N ALA A 203 6.91 -5.93 27.46
CA ALA A 203 5.98 -5.83 26.33
C ALA A 203 5.62 -7.19 25.74
N ARG A 204 4.40 -7.27 25.21
CA ARG A 204 4.02 -8.31 24.26
C ARG A 204 4.36 -7.82 22.87
N LEU A 205 5.31 -8.50 22.24
CA LEU A 205 5.77 -8.24 20.88
C LEU A 205 5.18 -9.26 19.92
N SER A 206 4.92 -8.80 18.70
CA SER A 206 4.42 -9.58 17.58
C SER A 206 5.16 -9.16 16.31
N PRO A 207 5.33 -10.07 15.33
CA PRO A 207 5.75 -9.66 13.99
C PRO A 207 4.78 -8.61 13.44
N PRO A 208 5.25 -7.66 12.61
CA PRO A 208 4.37 -6.77 11.86
C PRO A 208 3.31 -7.55 11.09
N SER A 209 2.04 -7.20 11.27
CA SER A 209 0.92 -7.87 10.61
C SER A 209 0.85 -7.54 9.13
N GLY A 210 0.55 -8.54 8.29
CA GLY A 210 0.31 -8.33 6.86
C GLY A 210 -0.99 -7.57 6.55
N PRO A 211 -1.41 -7.55 5.27
CA PRO A 211 -2.65 -6.90 4.86
C PRO A 211 -3.88 -7.47 5.57
N VAL A 212 -4.75 -6.60 6.07
CA VAL A 212 -6.01 -7.00 6.76
C VAL A 212 -7.06 -7.51 5.78
N ILE A 213 -7.02 -7.03 4.54
CA ILE A 213 -7.90 -7.44 3.45
C ILE A 213 -7.06 -7.74 2.19
N PRO A 214 -7.51 -8.67 1.33
CA PRO A 214 -6.83 -8.95 0.06
C PRO A 214 -6.67 -7.68 -0.79
N GLY A 215 -5.44 -7.40 -1.24
CA GLY A 215 -5.13 -6.18 -2.00
C GLY A 215 -5.17 -4.88 -1.21
N GLY A 216 -5.39 -4.94 0.11
CA GLY A 216 -5.37 -3.79 1.00
C GLY A 216 -3.96 -3.30 1.33
N TYR A 217 -3.90 -2.32 2.22
CA TYR A 217 -2.64 -1.78 2.70
C TYR A 217 -1.84 -2.83 3.49
N ASP A 218 -0.56 -2.96 3.15
CA ASP A 218 0.37 -3.92 3.74
C ASP A 218 1.20 -3.25 4.85
N PHE A 219 0.76 -3.41 6.09
CA PHE A 219 1.44 -2.82 7.26
C PHE A 219 2.81 -3.46 7.53
N ALA A 220 2.97 -4.75 7.21
CA ALA A 220 4.24 -5.45 7.36
C ALA A 220 5.29 -4.89 6.40
N ARG A 221 4.90 -4.59 5.16
CA ARG A 221 5.81 -3.96 4.19
C ARG A 221 6.23 -2.56 4.60
N ALA A 222 5.30 -1.75 5.10
CA ALA A 222 5.64 -0.43 5.61
C ALA A 222 6.62 -0.53 6.79
N ALA A 223 6.35 -1.41 7.75
CA ALA A 223 7.25 -1.67 8.88
C ALA A 223 8.63 -2.18 8.44
N PHE A 224 8.69 -3.03 7.42
CA PHE A 224 9.94 -3.53 6.83
C PHE A 224 10.81 -2.38 6.30
N TYR A 225 10.24 -1.46 5.51
CA TYR A 225 11.00 -0.31 5.00
C TYR A 225 11.33 0.74 6.05
N ASP A 226 10.57 0.79 7.15
CA ASP A 226 10.90 1.57 8.36
C ASP A 226 11.99 0.89 9.22
N GLY A 227 12.39 -0.35 8.91
CA GLY A 227 13.34 -1.14 9.72
C GLY A 227 12.77 -1.66 11.04
N ILE A 228 11.44 -1.67 11.19
CA ILE A 228 10.73 -2.09 12.40
C ILE A 228 10.46 -3.60 12.32
N GLY A 229 11.19 -4.37 13.14
CA GLY A 229 11.08 -5.82 13.15
C GLY A 229 10.12 -6.39 14.18
N ALA A 230 9.57 -5.56 15.08
CA ALA A 230 8.45 -5.99 15.93
C ALA A 230 7.53 -4.81 16.30
N ILE A 231 6.25 -5.14 16.48
CA ILE A 231 5.22 -4.23 16.98
C ILE A 231 4.56 -4.83 18.22
N GLY A 232 4.10 -4.00 19.14
CA GLY A 232 3.50 -4.51 20.37
C GLY A 232 2.93 -3.45 21.30
N PHE A 233 2.61 -3.90 22.51
CA PHE A 233 2.15 -3.04 23.60
C PHE A 233 2.83 -3.39 24.91
N ALA A 234 3.03 -2.38 25.75
CA ALA A 234 3.62 -2.54 27.07
C ALA A 234 2.56 -2.96 28.10
N TYR A 235 2.94 -3.84 29.03
CA TYR A 235 2.07 -4.27 30.15
C TYR A 235 2.10 -3.30 31.34
N GLY A 236 3.04 -2.35 31.38
CA GLY A 236 3.18 -1.38 32.47
C GLY A 236 3.87 -0.10 32.04
N ALA A 237 4.13 0.78 33.01
CA ALA A 237 4.91 1.99 32.78
C ALA A 237 6.38 1.63 32.48
N PRO A 238 7.00 2.26 31.47
CA PRO A 238 8.42 2.05 31.19
C PRO A 238 9.26 2.57 32.35
N LYS A 239 10.32 1.83 32.68
CA LYS A 239 11.28 2.22 33.72
C LYS A 239 12.53 2.81 33.05
N PRO A 240 13.09 3.92 33.57
CA PRO A 240 14.38 4.41 33.12
C PRO A 240 15.44 3.32 33.29
N ALA A 241 16.33 3.19 32.33
CA ALA A 241 17.46 2.28 32.36
C ALA A 241 18.74 3.05 31.99
N ALA A 242 19.79 2.87 32.79
CA ALA A 242 21.13 3.28 32.40
C ALA A 242 21.66 2.19 31.45
N ILE A 243 21.89 2.57 30.19
CA ILE A 243 22.30 1.69 29.09
C ILE A 243 23.65 2.17 28.58
#